data_AF-A0A1B9AMR5-F1
#
_entry.id   AF-A0A1B9AMR5-F1
#
_cell.length_a   1.000
_cell.length_b   1.000
_cell.length_c   1.000
_cell.angle_alpha   90.00
_cell.angle_beta   90.00
_cell.angle_gamma   90.00
#
_symmetry.space_group_name_H-M   'P 1'
#
loop_
_entity.id
_entity.type
_entity.pdbx_description
1 polymer ?
#
loop_
_entity_poly.entity_id
_entity_poly.type
_entity_poly.pdbx_seq_one_letter_code
_entity_poly.pdbx_strand_id
1 'polypeptide(L)'
;MIELFLVKPTYMMDIPVSTVTWSGQRYQAARKIEASIFYNNSGSHHFQEVTEGDTLLFKWKGKELFRGTVFNRSRNKSGMLTLTAYDMLQYFLLNKDVYNFSGKRLDEILVRMCKDFEVPYVPFANTKAKVGKVIDQETPLYDIALRAMIDTHKASKRKFHIESRLGKVHLRELKTQDIQWVLEVGNNIIDYTYDTSIEETATRVKLASGEGNKTVTAVVTDEEGKKKFGVLQHYEKVSETLKKSALTKKGREILDKKKGVKKKLDVEALGIESATSGNAIYAMIDDIRTKQTMYIDTDVHTFEGNKHTMSLHLIETNDFPEMDELSALSESGSSEEGTRKADKVVALAKSYKGRLKYNYGGKNIDGGSGDCSGFTYFIFKKVGVDLGPSTATQIKKGRKVDQSAAQAGDLVFFKGTMKSRGPNVVSHVGIVTKPGYCVSLGNSGCKEHGYLRSNSSYWGPKFMQINRVL
;
A
#
# COMPACT_ATOMS: atom_id res chain seq x y z
N MET A 1 8.96 27.99 3.16
CA MET A 1 9.30 27.61 1.78
C MET A 1 9.88 26.21 1.79
N ILE A 2 9.70 25.48 0.69
CA ILE A 2 10.30 24.17 0.43
C ILE A 2 11.81 24.34 0.27
N GLU A 3 12.58 23.45 0.90
CA GLU A 3 14.02 23.35 0.68
C GLU A 3 14.35 21.86 0.48
N LEU A 4 14.79 21.47 -0.71
CA LEU A 4 15.18 20.08 -1.00
C LEU A 4 16.65 20.06 -1.39
N PHE A 5 17.45 19.28 -0.69
CA PHE A 5 18.88 19.20 -0.93
C PHE A 5 19.30 17.82 -1.42
N LEU A 6 20.15 17.79 -2.44
CA LEU A 6 21.02 16.67 -2.76
C LEU A 6 22.18 16.66 -1.78
N VAL A 7 22.38 15.56 -1.07
CA VAL A 7 23.49 15.38 -0.14
C VAL A 7 24.51 14.43 -0.75
N LYS A 8 25.72 14.93 -0.99
CA LYS A 8 26.89 14.16 -1.43
C LYS A 8 27.95 14.18 -0.32
N PRO A 9 28.95 13.29 -0.36
CA PRO A 9 29.99 13.23 0.67
C PRO A 9 30.75 14.55 0.88
N THR A 10 30.93 15.34 -0.19
CA THR A 10 31.77 16.55 -0.19
C THR A 10 30.98 17.86 -0.29
N TYR A 11 29.69 17.81 -0.62
CA TYR A 11 28.86 19.00 -0.77
C TYR A 11 27.37 18.70 -0.59
N MET A 12 26.62 19.76 -0.32
CA MET A 12 25.16 19.75 -0.31
C MET A 12 24.68 20.79 -1.32
N MET A 13 23.68 20.46 -2.12
CA MET A 13 23.18 21.31 -3.19
C MET A 13 21.66 21.41 -3.12
N ASP A 14 21.13 22.62 -3.23
CA ASP A 14 19.69 22.86 -3.32
C ASP A 14 19.14 22.41 -4.69
N ILE A 15 18.00 21.73 -4.67
CA ILE A 15 17.27 21.26 -5.83
C ILE A 15 15.97 22.06 -5.93
N PRO A 16 15.78 22.88 -6.98
CA PRO A 16 14.53 23.60 -7.17
C PRO A 16 13.41 22.60 -7.49
N VAL A 17 12.36 22.63 -6.68
CA VAL A 17 11.20 21.74 -6.79
C VAL A 17 9.92 22.54 -6.86
N SER A 18 8.95 22.03 -7.63
CA SER A 18 7.61 22.60 -7.66
C SER A 18 6.78 22.12 -6.48
N THR A 19 6.81 20.81 -6.24
CA THR A 19 6.06 20.16 -5.17
C THR A 19 6.88 19.10 -4.47
N VAL A 20 6.63 18.92 -3.18
CA VAL A 20 7.10 17.78 -2.41
C VAL A 20 5.90 17.19 -1.69
N THR A 21 5.66 15.90 -1.87
CA THR A 21 4.74 15.12 -1.04
C THR A 21 5.56 14.30 -0.07
N TRP A 22 5.26 14.37 1.23
CA TRP A 22 5.87 13.57 2.28
C TRP A 22 4.79 12.74 2.98
N SER A 23 4.95 11.43 2.99
CA SER A 23 3.90 10.52 3.47
C SER A 23 4.45 9.41 4.34
N GLY A 24 3.58 8.86 5.18
CA GLY A 24 3.84 7.64 5.93
C GLY A 24 2.57 6.98 6.42
N GLN A 25 2.71 5.74 6.88
CA GLN A 25 1.62 4.95 7.41
C GLN A 25 2.10 4.13 8.61
N ARG A 26 1.22 3.95 9.59
CA ARG A 26 1.48 3.06 10.72
C ARG A 26 1.77 1.67 10.19
N TYR A 27 2.82 1.07 10.76
CA TYR A 27 3.23 -0.28 10.44
C TYR A 27 3.69 -0.54 9.00
N GLN A 28 3.93 0.50 8.19
CA GLN A 28 4.64 0.37 6.91
C GLN A 28 6.12 0.76 7.01
N ALA A 29 6.66 0.95 8.22
CA ALA A 29 8.06 1.28 8.52
C ALA A 29 8.57 2.60 7.92
N ALA A 30 8.76 2.65 6.61
CA ALA A 30 9.43 3.72 5.90
C ALA A 30 8.48 4.87 5.56
N ARG A 31 8.95 6.10 5.75
CA ARG A 31 8.35 7.29 5.16
C ARG A 31 8.92 7.52 3.77
N LYS A 32 8.14 8.18 2.93
CA LYS A 32 8.45 8.44 1.52
C LYS A 32 8.36 9.93 1.23
N ILE A 33 9.23 10.44 0.36
CA ILE A 33 8.98 11.68 -0.35
C ILE A 33 8.83 11.43 -1.85
N GLU A 34 7.95 12.21 -2.47
CA GLU A 34 7.85 12.37 -3.93
C GLU A 34 8.05 13.84 -4.26
N ALA A 35 9.18 14.16 -4.89
CA ALA A 35 9.53 15.52 -5.27
C ALA A 35 9.41 15.70 -6.78
N SER A 36 8.66 16.71 -7.22
CA SER A 36 8.50 17.05 -8.63
C SER A 36 9.38 18.24 -9.00
N ILE A 37 10.12 18.07 -10.08
CA ILE A 37 11.09 19.04 -10.61
C ILE A 37 10.71 19.31 -12.07
N PHE A 38 10.56 20.59 -12.43
CA PHE A 38 10.47 20.99 -13.83
C PHE A 38 11.86 20.91 -14.47
N TYR A 39 12.05 19.88 -15.28
CA TYR A 39 13.30 19.57 -15.96
C TYR A 39 13.18 19.95 -17.45
N ASN A 40 13.40 21.22 -17.77
CA ASN A 40 13.44 21.70 -19.15
C ASN A 40 14.89 21.83 -19.63
N ASN A 41 15.27 21.04 -20.65
CA ASN A 41 16.58 21.13 -21.31
C ASN A 41 16.72 22.34 -22.26
N SER A 42 15.69 23.18 -22.36
CA SER A 42 15.68 24.36 -23.23
C SER A 42 16.22 25.56 -22.44
N GLY A 43 17.54 25.74 -22.41
CA GLY A 43 18.21 26.86 -21.76
C GLY A 43 19.63 26.52 -21.28
N SER A 44 20.33 27.51 -20.71
CA SER A 44 21.68 27.39 -20.14
C SER A 44 21.73 26.80 -18.72
N HIS A 45 20.57 26.43 -18.16
CA HIS A 45 20.48 25.80 -16.83
C HIS A 45 20.88 24.33 -16.90
N HIS A 46 22.08 24.02 -16.40
CA HIS A 46 22.54 22.64 -16.21
C HIS A 46 21.97 22.13 -14.87
N PHE A 47 20.88 21.37 -14.92
CA PHE A 47 20.39 20.68 -13.74
C PHE A 47 21.37 19.58 -13.35
N GLN A 48 21.83 19.59 -12.09
CA GLN A 48 22.70 18.56 -11.59
C GLN A 48 21.98 17.21 -11.61
N GLU A 49 22.71 16.17 -12.03
CA GLU A 49 22.15 14.84 -12.10
C GLU A 49 22.01 14.24 -10.70
N VAL A 50 20.78 14.20 -10.18
CA VAL A 50 20.39 13.33 -9.06
C VAL A 50 20.22 11.92 -9.62
N THR A 51 20.85 10.92 -9.03
CA THR A 51 20.74 9.50 -9.43
C THR A 51 20.14 8.64 -8.33
N GLU A 52 19.68 7.45 -8.68
CA GLU A 52 19.34 6.40 -7.73
C GLU A 52 20.51 6.13 -6.77
N GLY A 53 20.22 5.90 -5.49
CA GLY A 53 21.22 5.77 -4.43
C GLY A 53 21.65 7.10 -3.80
N ASP A 54 21.34 8.25 -4.40
CA ASP A 54 21.65 9.53 -3.79
C ASP A 54 20.82 9.82 -2.55
N THR A 55 21.36 10.62 -1.63
CA THR A 55 20.62 11.08 -0.45
C THR A 55 19.92 12.39 -0.72
N LEU A 56 18.63 12.45 -0.41
CA LEU A 56 17.84 13.68 -0.35
C LEU A 56 17.59 14.09 1.10
N LEU A 57 17.66 15.40 1.34
CA LEU A 57 17.32 16.06 2.59
C LEU A 57 16.21 17.07 2.30
N PHE A 58 15.03 16.86 2.87
CA PHE A 58 13.90 17.78 2.74
C PHE A 58 13.68 18.55 4.04
N LYS A 59 13.65 19.88 3.92
CA LYS A 59 13.28 20.80 4.98
C LYS A 59 12.07 21.63 4.59
N TRP A 60 11.31 22.01 5.61
CA TRP A 60 10.22 22.96 5.51
C TRP A 60 10.43 24.06 6.54
N LYS A 61 10.56 25.30 6.05
CA LYS A 61 10.82 26.49 6.90
C LYS A 61 12.02 26.26 7.83
N GLY A 62 13.14 25.74 7.29
CA GLY A 62 14.37 25.47 8.01
C GLY A 62 14.37 24.19 8.86
N LYS A 63 13.22 23.56 9.10
CA LYS A 63 13.12 22.31 9.88
C LYS A 63 13.26 21.09 8.97
N GLU A 64 14.22 20.23 9.27
CA GLU A 64 14.37 18.93 8.59
C GLU A 64 13.21 18.00 8.93
N LEU A 65 12.47 17.60 7.89
CA LEU A 65 11.34 16.68 7.99
C LEU A 65 11.72 15.28 7.50
N PHE A 66 12.62 15.17 6.53
CA PHE A 66 12.96 13.90 5.91
C PHE A 66 14.41 13.87 5.43
N ARG A 67 15.05 12.71 5.59
CA ARG A 67 16.33 12.38 4.96
C ARG A 67 16.32 10.92 4.54
N GLY A 68 16.59 10.66 3.26
CA GLY A 68 16.43 9.33 2.68
C GLY A 68 17.13 9.16 1.33
N THR A 69 17.08 7.95 0.80
CA THR A 69 17.76 7.54 -0.43
C THR A 69 16.80 7.59 -1.61
N VAL A 70 17.25 8.07 -2.77
CA VAL A 70 16.51 8.03 -4.03
C VAL A 70 16.44 6.59 -4.54
N PHE A 71 15.23 6.04 -4.65
CA PHE A 71 14.99 4.70 -5.19
C PHE A 71 14.47 4.72 -6.63
N ASN A 72 13.78 5.78 -7.02
CA ASN A 72 13.17 5.87 -8.34
C ASN A 72 13.22 7.29 -8.89
N ARG A 73 13.41 7.38 -10.20
CA ARG A 73 13.33 8.59 -11.00
C ARG A 73 12.42 8.33 -12.18
N SER A 74 11.40 9.17 -12.34
CA SER A 74 10.49 9.08 -13.47
C SER A 74 10.44 10.39 -14.22
N ARG A 75 10.55 10.34 -15.56
CA ARG A 75 10.40 11.51 -16.43
C ARG A 75 9.21 11.33 -17.36
N ASN A 76 8.48 12.41 -17.62
CA ASN A 76 7.41 12.43 -18.59
C ASN A 76 7.75 13.34 -19.80
N LYS A 77 6.89 13.30 -20.83
CA LYS A 77 7.08 14.09 -22.06
C LYS A 77 7.02 15.61 -21.83
N SER A 78 6.40 16.07 -20.74
CA SER A 78 6.36 17.50 -20.40
C SER A 78 7.63 18.01 -19.74
N GLY A 79 8.66 17.14 -19.58
CA GLY A 79 9.90 17.50 -18.89
C GLY A 79 9.76 17.50 -17.38
N MET A 80 8.71 16.92 -16.79
CA MET A 80 8.64 16.77 -15.34
C MET A 80 9.45 15.56 -14.90
N LEU A 81 10.39 15.78 -13.99
CA LEU A 81 11.14 14.74 -13.29
C LEU A 81 10.54 14.55 -11.90
N THR A 82 10.12 13.34 -11.59
CA THR A 82 9.67 12.94 -10.24
C THR A 82 10.75 12.08 -9.60
N LEU A 83 11.23 12.51 -8.44
CA LEU A 83 12.13 11.74 -7.58
C LEU A 83 11.31 11.08 -6.47
N THR A 84 11.48 9.77 -6.28
CA THR A 84 10.93 9.05 -5.14
C THR A 84 12.07 8.61 -4.24
N ALA A 85 12.07 9.09 -3.00
CA ALA A 85 13.03 8.69 -1.99
C ALA A 85 12.33 8.13 -0.75
N TYR A 86 12.99 7.18 -0.09
CA TYR A 86 12.53 6.58 1.15
C TYR A 86 13.57 6.74 2.25
N ASP A 87 13.12 6.79 3.49
CA ASP A 87 14.02 6.86 4.62
C ASP A 87 14.75 5.52 4.89
N MET A 88 15.57 5.46 5.95
CA MET A 88 16.40 4.29 6.23
C MET A 88 15.60 3.03 6.58
N LEU A 89 14.33 3.15 6.96
CA LEU A 89 13.48 1.99 7.25
C LEU A 89 13.04 1.26 5.97
N GLN A 90 13.26 1.84 4.79
CA GLN A 90 13.06 1.12 3.53
C GLN A 90 13.95 -0.13 3.43
N TYR A 91 15.16 -0.07 3.98
CA TYR A 91 16.06 -1.22 4.02
C TYR A 91 15.56 -2.31 4.97
N PHE A 92 14.77 -1.97 5.99
CA PHE A 92 14.11 -2.96 6.84
C PHE A 92 12.97 -3.69 6.11
N LEU A 93 12.35 -3.05 5.12
CA LEU A 93 11.29 -3.66 4.31
C LEU A 93 11.85 -4.53 3.18
N LEU A 94 12.92 -4.10 2.54
CA LEU A 94 13.47 -4.76 1.35
C LEU A 94 14.33 -5.98 1.70
N ASN A 95 15.00 -5.97 2.84
CA ASN A 95 15.87 -7.06 3.25
C ASN A 95 15.12 -8.09 4.09
N LYS A 96 15.44 -9.36 3.86
CA LYS A 96 14.94 -10.50 4.63
C LYS A 96 16.10 -11.30 5.18
N ASP A 97 15.88 -11.93 6.33
CA ASP A 97 16.86 -12.84 6.91
C ASP A 97 16.20 -13.81 7.89
N VAL A 98 16.99 -14.76 8.39
CA VAL A 98 16.62 -15.73 9.42
C VAL A 98 17.30 -15.34 10.72
N TYR A 99 16.50 -14.95 11.71
CA TYR A 99 17.00 -14.70 13.06
C TYR A 99 16.41 -15.67 14.08
N ASN A 100 17.25 -16.02 15.05
CA ASN A 100 16.84 -16.73 16.26
C ASN A 100 17.31 -15.92 17.47
N PHE A 101 16.40 -15.12 18.02
CA PHE A 101 16.65 -14.35 19.23
C PHE A 101 16.06 -15.08 20.43
N SER A 102 16.85 -15.26 21.48
CA SER A 102 16.38 -15.87 22.73
C SER A 102 16.80 -15.00 23.90
N GLY A 103 15.83 -14.54 24.69
CA GLY A 103 16.06 -13.75 25.91
C GLY A 103 16.74 -12.40 25.67
N LYS A 104 16.60 -11.85 24.46
CA LYS A 104 17.12 -10.53 24.07
C LYS A 104 16.09 -9.44 24.33
N ARG A 105 16.54 -8.20 24.48
CA ARG A 105 15.67 -7.01 24.51
C ARG A 105 15.45 -6.47 23.10
N LEU A 106 14.38 -5.70 22.91
CA LEU A 106 14.12 -5.01 21.64
C LEU A 106 15.29 -4.14 21.16
N ASP A 107 15.95 -3.39 22.06
CA ASP A 107 17.12 -2.59 21.69
C ASP A 107 18.28 -3.44 21.17
N GLU A 108 18.54 -4.61 21.76
CA GLU A 108 19.62 -5.51 21.34
C GLU A 108 19.33 -6.16 19.99
N ILE A 109 18.07 -6.51 19.75
CA ILE A 109 17.60 -7.08 18.47
C ILE A 109 17.82 -6.06 17.36
N LEU A 110 17.35 -4.82 17.54
CA LEU A 110 17.48 -3.76 16.56
C LEU A 110 18.94 -3.37 16.31
N VAL A 111 19.77 -3.30 17.37
CA VAL A 111 21.22 -3.05 17.21
C VAL A 111 21.87 -4.11 16.34
N ARG A 112 21.55 -5.39 16.56
CA ARG A 112 22.09 -6.48 15.75
C ARG A 112 21.67 -6.33 14.29
N MET A 113 20.38 -6.17 14.02
CA MET A 113 19.87 -6.05 12.64
C MET A 113 20.46 -4.83 11.92
N CYS A 114 20.59 -3.68 12.60
CA CYS A 114 21.21 -2.49 12.00
C CYS A 114 22.70 -2.72 11.68
N LYS A 115 23.43 -3.46 12.52
CA LYS A 115 24.84 -3.79 12.27
C LYS A 115 25.00 -4.78 11.12
N ASP A 116 24.22 -5.86 11.13
CA ASP A 116 24.32 -6.94 10.16
C ASP A 116 24.00 -6.44 8.73
N PHE A 117 23.14 -5.42 8.60
CA PHE A 117 22.75 -4.79 7.32
C PHE A 117 23.34 -3.39 7.09
N GLU A 118 24.28 -2.96 7.93
CA GLU A 118 24.94 -1.65 7.85
C GLU A 118 23.96 -0.44 7.77
N VAL A 119 22.76 -0.59 8.34
CA VAL A 119 21.76 0.49 8.38
C VAL A 119 22.15 1.49 9.48
N PRO A 120 22.33 2.79 9.17
CA PRO A 120 22.72 3.78 10.17
C PRO A 120 21.69 3.92 11.28
N TYR A 121 22.14 3.93 12.54
CA TYR A 121 21.28 4.07 13.72
C TYR A 121 21.92 4.93 14.80
N VAL A 122 21.11 5.42 15.74
CA VAL A 122 21.60 6.03 16.99
C VAL A 122 21.62 4.99 18.11
N PRO A 123 22.44 5.16 19.16
CA PRO A 123 22.34 4.31 20.34
C PRO A 123 20.90 4.29 20.89
N PHE A 124 20.34 3.09 21.03
CA PHE A 124 18.98 2.91 21.54
C PHE A 124 18.96 2.87 23.07
N ALA A 125 17.93 3.49 23.66
CA ALA A 125 17.68 3.36 25.09
C ALA A 125 17.31 1.92 25.46
N ASN A 126 17.77 1.47 26.63
CA ASN A 126 17.49 0.13 27.12
C ASN A 126 15.97 -0.07 27.34
N THR A 127 15.37 -1.05 26.65
CA THR A 127 13.92 -1.30 26.73
C THR A 127 13.51 -2.13 27.94
N LYS A 128 14.48 -2.61 28.73
CA LYS A 128 14.39 -3.37 29.99
C LYS A 128 13.80 -4.77 29.86
N ALA A 129 12.71 -4.94 29.12
CA ALA A 129 12.03 -6.22 28.98
C ALA A 129 12.74 -7.13 27.97
N LYS A 130 12.99 -8.38 28.39
CA LYS A 130 13.44 -9.45 27.49
C LYS A 130 12.22 -10.06 26.80
N VAL A 131 12.32 -10.23 25.48
CA VAL A 131 11.31 -10.94 24.71
C VAL A 131 11.57 -12.45 24.77
N GLY A 132 10.53 -13.22 24.47
CA GLY A 132 10.61 -14.67 24.34
C GLY A 132 11.51 -15.09 23.17
N LYS A 133 11.48 -16.39 22.84
CA LYS A 133 12.19 -16.88 21.67
C LYS A 133 11.49 -16.37 20.40
N VAL A 134 12.17 -15.54 19.63
CA VAL A 134 11.72 -15.08 18.31
C VAL A 134 12.47 -15.94 17.29
N ILE A 135 11.74 -16.81 16.60
CA ILE A 135 12.26 -17.64 15.50
C ILE A 135 11.54 -17.18 14.24
N ASP A 136 12.28 -16.55 13.36
CA ASP A 136 11.75 -16.09 12.09
C ASP A 136 12.35 -16.91 10.96
N GLN A 137 11.53 -17.27 9.97
CA GLN A 137 11.99 -17.83 8.70
C GLN A 137 12.54 -16.69 7.83
N GLU A 138 12.65 -16.86 6.51
CA GLU A 138 13.01 -15.78 5.58
C GLU A 138 11.98 -14.63 5.65
N THR A 139 12.21 -13.69 6.56
CA THR A 139 11.22 -12.69 7.00
C THR A 139 11.81 -11.30 6.83
N PRO A 140 11.03 -10.32 6.33
CA PRO A 140 11.46 -8.93 6.31
C PRO A 140 11.95 -8.46 7.68
N LEU A 141 13.06 -7.72 7.72
CA LEU A 141 13.60 -7.21 8.98
C LEU A 141 12.56 -6.40 9.75
N TYR A 142 11.72 -5.64 9.06
CA TYR A 142 10.65 -4.88 9.71
C TYR A 142 9.65 -5.76 10.46
N ASP A 143 9.26 -6.92 9.90
CA ASP A 143 8.32 -7.82 10.54
C ASP A 143 8.93 -8.45 11.81
N ILE A 144 10.23 -8.77 11.76
CA ILE A 144 11.00 -9.23 12.92
C ILE A 144 11.01 -8.15 14.02
N ALA A 145 11.31 -6.91 13.64
CA ALA A 145 11.29 -5.77 14.55
C ALA A 145 9.88 -5.53 15.14
N LEU A 146 8.84 -5.65 14.33
CA LEU A 146 7.44 -5.46 14.74
C LEU A 146 6.99 -6.55 15.70
N ARG A 147 7.33 -7.83 15.45
CA ARG A 147 7.12 -8.92 16.41
C ARG A 147 7.82 -8.66 17.73
N ALA A 148 9.09 -8.22 17.70
CA ALA A 148 9.83 -7.87 18.90
C ALA A 148 9.21 -6.67 19.66
N MET A 149 8.67 -5.66 18.95
CA MET A 149 7.93 -4.55 19.56
C MET A 149 6.64 -5.03 20.23
N ILE A 150 5.87 -5.89 19.56
CA ILE A 150 4.65 -6.51 20.09
C ILE A 150 4.95 -7.31 21.36
N ASP A 151 5.97 -8.16 21.34
CA ASP A 151 6.31 -8.99 22.49
C ASP A 151 6.87 -8.17 23.65
N THR A 152 7.64 -7.12 23.36
CA THR A 152 8.09 -6.16 24.37
C THR A 152 6.88 -5.47 25.01
N HIS A 153 5.87 -5.10 24.23
CA HIS A 153 4.63 -4.53 24.74
C HIS A 153 3.84 -5.52 25.60
N LYS A 154 3.71 -6.78 25.18
CA LYS A 154 3.05 -7.83 25.97
C LYS A 154 3.70 -7.99 27.34
N ALA A 155 5.03 -8.00 27.39
CA ALA A 155 5.84 -8.21 28.59
C ALA A 155 5.90 -6.99 29.52
N SER A 156 6.01 -5.77 28.97
CA SER A 156 6.28 -4.56 29.76
C SER A 156 5.12 -3.56 29.85
N LYS A 157 4.10 -3.73 29.02
CA LYS A 157 3.02 -2.75 28.75
C LYS A 157 3.47 -1.42 28.15
N ARG A 158 4.78 -1.24 27.89
CA ARG A 158 5.33 -0.07 27.21
C ARG A 158 5.22 -0.26 25.70
N LYS A 159 4.85 0.78 24.96
CA LYS A 159 4.79 0.75 23.49
C LYS A 159 6.04 1.41 22.93
N PHE A 160 6.63 0.79 21.92
CA PHE A 160 7.80 1.33 21.23
C PHE A 160 7.53 1.41 19.73
N HIS A 161 8.22 2.34 19.09
CA HIS A 161 8.18 2.54 17.65
C HIS A 161 9.57 2.87 17.13
N ILE A 162 9.89 2.38 15.94
CA ILE A 162 11.10 2.75 15.21
C ILE A 162 10.76 3.80 14.16
N GLU A 163 11.59 4.83 14.05
CA GLU A 163 11.43 5.91 13.08
C GLU A 163 12.81 6.24 12.47
N SER A 164 12.85 6.76 11.24
CA SER A 164 14.09 7.29 10.65
C SER A 164 14.12 8.81 10.77
N ARG A 165 15.18 9.35 11.37
CA ARG A 165 15.42 10.80 11.52
C ARG A 165 16.87 11.11 11.27
N LEU A 166 17.14 12.22 10.58
CA LEU A 166 18.50 12.64 10.23
C LEU A 166 19.30 11.53 9.49
N GLY A 167 18.60 10.67 8.74
CA GLY A 167 19.19 9.53 8.03
C GLY A 167 19.68 8.42 8.95
N LYS A 168 19.11 8.28 10.15
CA LYS A 168 19.41 7.22 11.11
C LYS A 168 18.15 6.63 11.69
N VAL A 169 18.17 5.34 12.02
CA VAL A 169 17.10 4.68 12.77
C VAL A 169 17.14 5.12 14.24
N HIS A 170 15.98 5.47 14.77
CA HIS A 170 15.71 5.80 16.17
C HIS A 170 14.72 4.80 16.75
N LEU A 171 14.87 4.51 18.05
CA LEU A 171 13.88 3.76 18.84
C LEU A 171 13.25 4.71 19.86
N ARG A 172 11.94 4.91 19.77
CA ARG A 172 11.18 5.81 20.64
C ARG A 172 10.14 5.04 21.44
N GLU A 173 10.02 5.37 22.71
CA GLU A 173 8.89 4.94 23.53
C GLU A 173 7.68 5.84 23.23
N LEU A 174 6.55 5.22 22.89
CA LEU A 174 5.28 5.90 22.72
C LEU A 174 4.65 6.11 24.10
N LYS A 175 4.74 7.34 24.59
CA LYS A 175 4.04 7.80 25.79
C LYS A 175 2.74 8.51 25.39
N THR A 176 1.81 8.62 26.34
CA THR A 176 0.64 9.48 26.19
C THR A 176 1.10 10.89 25.83
N GLN A 177 0.52 11.47 24.78
CA GLN A 177 0.86 12.82 24.36
C GLN A 177 0.16 13.83 25.27
N ASP A 178 0.94 14.69 25.93
CA ASP A 178 0.42 15.75 26.81
C ASP A 178 -0.20 16.92 26.00
N ILE A 179 0.19 17.07 24.73
CA ILE A 179 -0.30 18.10 23.81
C ILE A 179 -0.75 17.43 22.52
N GLN A 180 -1.97 17.73 22.08
CA GLN A 180 -2.56 17.22 20.85
C GLN A 180 -2.95 18.39 19.95
N TRP A 181 -2.73 18.24 18.64
CA TRP A 181 -3.32 19.16 17.67
C TRP A 181 -4.83 18.97 17.63
N VAL A 182 -5.55 20.05 17.38
CA VAL A 182 -7.01 20.02 17.21
C VAL A 182 -7.33 20.19 15.73
N LEU A 183 -8.12 19.28 15.17
CA LEU A 183 -8.73 19.43 13.85
C LEU A 183 -10.18 19.87 14.04
N GLU A 184 -10.54 21.00 13.45
CA GLU A 184 -11.83 21.66 13.62
C GLU A 184 -12.36 22.22 12.31
N VAL A 185 -13.64 21.95 12.03
CA VAL A 185 -14.36 22.50 10.87
C VAL A 185 -14.49 24.01 11.00
N GLY A 186 -14.20 24.74 9.92
CA GLY A 186 -14.22 26.20 9.91
C GLY A 186 -12.93 26.84 10.41
N ASN A 187 -11.96 26.05 10.88
CA ASN A 187 -10.65 26.54 11.33
C ASN A 187 -9.52 26.01 10.45
N ASN A 188 -9.17 24.73 10.59
CA ASN A 188 -8.06 24.11 9.86
C ASN A 188 -8.43 22.90 9.01
N ILE A 189 -9.65 22.38 9.12
CA ILE A 189 -10.19 21.38 8.19
C ILE A 189 -10.65 22.08 6.91
N ILE A 190 -10.19 21.56 5.77
CA ILE A 190 -10.59 21.97 4.41
C ILE A 190 -11.78 21.12 3.95
N ASP A 191 -11.68 19.80 4.12
CA ASP A 191 -12.70 18.82 3.75
C ASP A 191 -12.59 17.57 4.63
N TYR A 192 -13.64 16.76 4.69
CA TYR A 192 -13.59 15.46 5.37
C TYR A 192 -14.58 14.46 4.76
N THR A 193 -14.23 13.19 4.86
CA THR A 193 -15.12 12.06 4.53
C THR A 193 -15.24 11.16 5.76
N TYR A 194 -16.48 10.89 6.17
CA TYR A 194 -16.76 10.02 7.31
C TYR A 194 -17.62 8.83 6.87
N ASP A 195 -17.01 7.65 6.88
CA ASP A 195 -17.64 6.40 6.48
C ASP A 195 -18.01 5.56 7.71
N THR A 196 -19.19 4.95 7.65
CA THR A 196 -19.60 3.93 8.62
C THR A 196 -20.00 2.66 7.89
N SER A 197 -19.43 1.51 8.27
CA SER A 197 -19.63 0.24 7.58
C SER A 197 -19.73 -0.95 8.54
N ILE A 198 -20.42 -2.00 8.11
CA ILE A 198 -20.42 -3.31 8.80
C ILE A 198 -19.70 -4.41 8.01
N GLU A 199 -19.06 -4.08 6.88
CA GLU A 199 -18.43 -5.07 6.00
C GLU A 199 -17.34 -5.89 6.71
N GLU A 200 -16.59 -5.25 7.60
CA GLU A 200 -15.56 -5.91 8.41
C GLU A 200 -16.07 -6.31 9.80
N THR A 201 -17.37 -6.17 10.06
CA THR A 201 -17.97 -6.51 11.34
C THR A 201 -18.11 -8.01 11.50
N ALA A 202 -17.77 -8.53 12.68
CA ALA A 202 -18.08 -9.90 13.08
C ALA A 202 -19.08 -9.89 14.23
N THR A 203 -20.20 -10.59 14.06
CA THR A 203 -21.13 -10.91 15.16
C THR A 203 -20.89 -12.31 15.71
N ARG A 204 -20.08 -13.12 15.00
CA ARG A 204 -19.65 -14.45 15.42
C ARG A 204 -18.18 -14.66 15.03
N VAL A 205 -17.37 -15.15 15.96
CA VAL A 205 -15.99 -15.59 15.68
C VAL A 205 -15.88 -17.08 15.92
N LYS A 206 -15.42 -17.82 14.92
CA LYS A 206 -15.15 -19.26 15.00
C LYS A 206 -13.66 -19.51 14.78
N LEU A 207 -12.98 -19.98 15.82
CA LEU A 207 -11.57 -20.37 15.75
C LEU A 207 -11.43 -21.89 15.72
N ALA A 208 -10.48 -22.37 14.94
CA ALA A 208 -10.08 -23.79 14.90
C ALA A 208 -8.57 -23.93 15.16
N SER A 209 -8.15 -24.97 15.87
CA SER A 209 -6.75 -25.29 16.12
C SER A 209 -6.52 -26.80 16.04
N GLY A 210 -5.36 -27.20 15.50
CA GLY A 210 -4.97 -28.59 15.26
C GLY A 210 -5.20 -29.06 13.82
N GLU A 211 -4.85 -30.32 13.57
CA GLU A 211 -4.96 -30.97 12.26
C GLU A 211 -5.72 -32.30 12.33
N GLY A 212 -6.43 -32.61 11.24
CA GLY A 212 -7.21 -33.84 11.09
C GLY A 212 -8.23 -34.04 12.21
N ASN A 213 -8.29 -35.27 12.74
CA ASN A 213 -9.27 -35.68 13.76
C ASN A 213 -9.04 -35.07 15.16
N LYS A 214 -8.00 -34.26 15.36
CA LYS A 214 -7.71 -33.59 16.66
C LYS A 214 -8.04 -32.10 16.65
N THR A 215 -8.90 -31.66 15.72
CA THR A 215 -9.28 -30.23 15.61
C THR A 215 -10.15 -29.81 16.79
N VAL A 216 -9.67 -28.83 17.57
CA VAL A 216 -10.45 -28.17 18.63
C VAL A 216 -11.02 -26.87 18.06
N THR A 217 -12.31 -26.62 18.29
CA THR A 217 -12.96 -25.38 17.87
C THR A 217 -13.54 -24.60 19.04
N ALA A 218 -13.55 -23.28 18.91
CA ALA A 218 -14.25 -22.37 19.81
C ALA A 218 -15.12 -21.41 18.98
N VAL A 219 -16.32 -21.13 19.50
CA VAL A 219 -17.24 -20.16 18.90
C VAL A 219 -17.60 -19.16 19.98
N VAL A 220 -17.52 -17.87 19.64
CA VAL A 220 -18.03 -16.77 20.45
C VAL A 220 -18.95 -15.91 19.59
N THR A 221 -19.97 -15.33 20.21
CA THR A 221 -21.03 -14.60 19.51
C THR A 221 -21.37 -13.33 20.29
N ASP A 222 -21.58 -12.24 19.57
CA ASP A 222 -22.23 -11.03 20.05
C ASP A 222 -23.73 -11.14 19.77
N GLU A 223 -24.52 -11.51 20.78
CA GLU A 223 -25.96 -11.73 20.60
C GLU A 223 -26.72 -10.42 20.30
N GLU A 224 -26.24 -9.26 20.76
CA GLU A 224 -26.86 -7.97 20.45
C GLU A 224 -26.57 -7.58 19.00
N GLY A 225 -25.30 -7.64 18.60
CA GLY A 225 -24.89 -7.40 17.21
C GLY A 225 -25.55 -8.38 16.24
N LYS A 226 -25.68 -9.66 16.61
CA LYS A 226 -26.36 -10.67 15.80
C LYS A 226 -27.84 -10.37 15.61
N LYS A 227 -28.55 -9.87 16.64
CA LYS A 227 -29.95 -9.43 16.51
C LYS A 227 -30.07 -8.24 15.56
N LYS A 228 -29.10 -7.33 15.56
CA LYS A 228 -29.13 -6.10 14.77
C LYS A 228 -28.64 -6.26 13.32
N PHE A 229 -27.57 -7.02 13.11
CA PHE A 229 -26.84 -7.12 11.83
C PHE A 229 -26.91 -8.51 11.19
N GLY A 230 -27.51 -9.50 11.86
CA GLY A 230 -27.47 -10.89 11.43
C GLY A 230 -26.15 -11.59 11.76
N VAL A 231 -25.97 -12.80 11.23
CA VAL A 231 -24.76 -13.61 11.49
C VAL A 231 -23.67 -13.24 10.49
N LEU A 232 -22.69 -12.46 10.96
CA LEU A 232 -21.47 -12.14 10.25
C LEU A 232 -20.33 -12.93 10.91
N GLN A 233 -19.87 -13.99 10.25
CA GLN A 233 -18.88 -14.91 10.83
C GLN A 233 -17.46 -14.62 10.36
N HIS A 234 -16.58 -14.34 11.29
CA HIS A 234 -15.13 -14.43 11.07
C HIS A 234 -14.64 -15.83 11.44
N TYR A 235 -13.90 -16.46 10.51
CA TYR A 235 -13.31 -17.79 10.71
C TYR A 235 -11.79 -17.71 10.54
N GLU A 236 -11.07 -18.29 11.49
CA GLU A 236 -9.60 -18.36 11.45
C GLU A 236 -9.13 -19.72 11.99
N LYS A 237 -8.15 -20.31 11.29
CA LYS A 237 -7.44 -21.50 11.77
C LYS A 237 -6.11 -21.04 12.39
N VAL A 238 -5.96 -21.28 13.69
CA VAL A 238 -4.75 -20.94 14.45
C VAL A 238 -3.70 -22.03 14.24
N SER A 239 -2.48 -21.61 13.93
CA SER A 239 -1.31 -22.48 13.71
C SER A 239 -0.86 -23.21 14.98
N GLU A 240 -0.95 -22.55 16.13
CA GLU A 240 -0.62 -23.11 17.43
C GLU A 240 -1.67 -24.15 17.88
N THR A 241 -1.22 -25.23 18.53
CA THR A 241 -2.12 -26.20 19.16
C THR A 241 -2.61 -25.67 20.51
N LEU A 242 -3.83 -25.13 20.52
CA LEU A 242 -4.43 -24.45 21.68
C LEU A 242 -5.58 -25.26 22.27
N LYS A 243 -5.68 -25.21 23.61
CA LYS A 243 -6.85 -25.74 24.34
C LYS A 243 -8.08 -24.87 24.09
N LYS A 244 -9.27 -25.46 24.22
CA LYS A 244 -10.57 -24.77 24.00
C LYS A 244 -10.70 -23.47 24.79
N SER A 245 -10.24 -23.41 26.05
CA SER A 245 -10.30 -22.20 26.87
C SER A 245 -9.45 -21.06 26.31
N ALA A 246 -8.24 -21.35 25.84
CA ALA A 246 -7.36 -20.37 25.19
C ALA A 246 -7.95 -19.87 23.85
N LEU A 247 -8.55 -20.78 23.07
CA LEU A 247 -9.26 -20.41 21.83
C LEU A 247 -10.49 -19.54 22.11
N THR A 248 -11.28 -19.85 23.14
CA THR A 248 -12.42 -19.00 23.52
C THR A 248 -11.95 -17.61 23.92
N LYS A 249 -10.83 -17.50 24.67
CA LYS A 249 -10.26 -16.20 25.03
C LYS A 249 -9.80 -15.41 23.79
N LYS A 250 -8.99 -16.01 22.89
CA LYS A 250 -8.57 -15.38 21.63
C LYS A 250 -9.78 -14.97 20.78
N GLY A 251 -10.79 -15.84 20.70
CA GLY A 251 -12.02 -15.56 19.97
C GLY A 251 -12.77 -14.34 20.50
N ARG A 252 -12.84 -14.16 21.83
CA ARG A 252 -13.44 -12.96 22.44
C ARG A 252 -12.64 -11.70 22.13
N GLU A 253 -11.31 -11.76 22.20
CA GLU A 253 -10.45 -10.63 21.86
C GLU A 253 -10.67 -10.18 20.41
N ILE A 254 -10.76 -11.13 19.46
CA ILE A 254 -11.07 -10.84 18.05
C ILE A 254 -12.49 -10.28 17.91
N LEU A 255 -13.47 -10.88 18.59
CA LEU A 255 -14.86 -10.42 18.55
C LEU A 255 -14.98 -8.99 19.09
N ASP A 256 -14.29 -8.65 20.17
CA ASP A 256 -14.31 -7.30 20.74
C ASP A 256 -13.71 -6.27 19.79
N LYS A 257 -12.67 -6.63 19.03
CA LYS A 257 -12.10 -5.78 17.97
C LYS A 257 -13.00 -5.68 16.74
N LYS A 258 -13.65 -6.77 16.32
CA LYS A 258 -14.41 -6.84 15.06
C LYS A 258 -15.90 -6.54 15.21
N LYS A 259 -16.50 -6.56 16.40
CA LYS A 259 -17.91 -6.22 16.59
C LYS A 259 -18.18 -4.73 16.34
N GLY A 260 -19.46 -4.39 16.19
CA GLY A 260 -19.94 -3.02 16.02
C GLY A 260 -19.60 -2.39 14.66
N VAL A 261 -20.24 -1.26 14.38
CA VAL A 261 -20.05 -0.51 13.14
C VAL A 261 -18.64 0.06 13.09
N LYS A 262 -17.93 -0.20 12.00
CA LYS A 262 -16.61 0.36 11.71
C LYS A 262 -16.75 1.78 11.23
N LYS A 263 -15.89 2.66 11.71
CA LYS A 263 -15.88 4.07 11.37
C LYS A 263 -14.53 4.41 10.78
N LYS A 264 -14.55 5.21 9.74
CA LYS A 264 -13.37 5.72 9.06
C LYS A 264 -13.55 7.21 8.86
N LEU A 265 -12.52 7.99 9.18
CA LEU A 265 -12.51 9.44 9.02
C LEU A 265 -11.28 9.83 8.22
N ASP A 266 -11.48 10.30 6.99
CA ASP A 266 -10.45 10.93 6.18
C ASP A 266 -10.61 12.46 6.27
N VAL A 267 -9.51 13.18 6.49
CA VAL A 267 -9.53 14.64 6.68
C VAL A 267 -8.49 15.29 5.78
N GLU A 268 -8.93 16.27 4.99
CA GLU A 268 -8.06 17.23 4.30
C GLU A 268 -7.97 18.50 5.15
N ALA A 269 -6.76 18.95 5.46
CA ALA A 269 -6.55 20.07 6.37
C ALA A 269 -5.35 20.95 5.96
N LEU A 270 -5.29 22.15 6.55
CA LEU A 270 -4.06 22.94 6.58
C LEU A 270 -2.95 22.13 7.25
N GLY A 271 -1.75 22.20 6.68
CA GLY A 271 -0.67 21.32 7.08
C GLY A 271 -0.10 21.63 8.46
N ILE A 272 0.12 20.56 9.23
CA ILE A 272 0.80 20.56 10.53
C ILE A 272 1.95 19.55 10.44
N GLU A 273 3.21 19.98 10.50
CA GLU A 273 4.36 19.11 10.17
C GLU A 273 4.55 17.94 11.13
N SER A 274 4.02 18.05 12.36
CA SER A 274 4.08 16.99 13.38
C SER A 274 2.85 16.06 13.37
N ALA A 275 1.85 16.32 12.53
CA ALA A 275 0.67 15.47 12.40
C ALA A 275 0.97 14.25 11.51
N THR A 276 1.92 13.42 11.95
CA THR A 276 2.39 12.22 11.24
C THR A 276 1.78 10.96 11.82
N SER A 277 1.74 9.89 11.02
CA SER A 277 1.24 8.57 11.39
C SER A 277 1.82 8.06 12.72
N GLY A 278 0.95 7.44 13.53
CA GLY A 278 1.24 7.00 14.89
C GLY A 278 1.00 8.03 16.00
N ASN A 279 0.87 9.32 15.67
CA ASN A 279 0.53 10.36 16.64
C ASN A 279 -0.98 10.45 16.87
N ALA A 280 -1.36 10.98 18.04
CA ALA A 280 -2.74 11.27 18.38
C ALA A 280 -3.13 12.69 17.95
N ILE A 281 -4.40 12.88 17.60
CA ILE A 281 -4.97 14.17 17.24
C ILE A 281 -6.39 14.27 17.78
N TYR A 282 -6.80 15.45 18.23
CA TYR A 282 -8.16 15.67 18.72
C TYR A 282 -9.04 16.14 17.56
N ALA A 283 -10.02 15.33 17.17
CA ALA A 283 -10.96 15.66 16.10
C ALA A 283 -12.25 16.25 16.69
N MET A 284 -12.59 17.46 16.27
CA MET A 284 -13.81 18.19 16.62
C MET A 284 -14.60 18.52 15.34
N ILE A 285 -15.55 17.65 15.00
CA ILE A 285 -16.40 17.74 13.82
C ILE A 285 -17.85 17.56 14.28
N ASP A 286 -18.53 18.69 14.51
CA ASP A 286 -19.87 18.73 15.10
C ASP A 286 -20.93 18.00 14.25
N ASP A 287 -20.86 18.14 12.93
CA ASP A 287 -21.82 17.57 11.98
C ASP A 287 -21.94 16.04 12.09
N ILE A 288 -20.82 15.36 12.36
CA ILE A 288 -20.76 13.91 12.57
C ILE A 288 -20.67 13.53 14.05
N ARG A 289 -20.88 14.50 14.96
CA ARG A 289 -20.83 14.33 16.42
C ARG A 289 -19.51 13.72 16.92
N THR A 290 -18.40 14.06 16.28
CA THR A 290 -17.08 13.56 16.64
C THR A 290 -16.35 14.62 17.46
N LYS A 291 -16.11 14.32 18.75
CA LYS A 291 -15.32 15.14 19.68
C LYS A 291 -14.44 14.23 20.53
N GLN A 292 -13.40 13.68 19.91
CA GLN A 292 -12.57 12.67 20.56
C GLN A 292 -11.14 12.69 20.04
N THR A 293 -10.23 12.18 20.86
CA THR A 293 -8.87 11.84 20.42
C THR A 293 -8.94 10.64 19.47
N MET A 294 -8.34 10.80 18.30
CA MET A 294 -8.12 9.75 17.30
C MET A 294 -6.63 9.62 17.01
N TYR A 295 -6.24 8.59 16.27
CA TYR A 295 -4.86 8.34 15.88
C TYR A 295 -4.71 8.43 14.38
N ILE A 296 -3.60 9.03 13.94
CA ILE A 296 -3.26 9.14 12.52
C ILE A 296 -2.73 7.79 12.06
N ASP A 297 -3.48 7.10 11.21
CA ASP A 297 -3.05 5.85 10.59
C ASP A 297 -2.16 6.10 9.39
N THR A 298 -2.63 6.95 8.48
CA THR A 298 -1.91 7.38 7.28
C THR A 298 -1.88 8.89 7.24
N ASP A 299 -0.75 9.44 6.82
CA ASP A 299 -0.57 10.86 6.58
C ASP A 299 0.07 11.11 5.21
N VAL A 300 -0.42 12.16 4.53
CA VAL A 300 0.17 12.67 3.30
C VAL A 300 0.23 14.19 3.41
N HIS A 301 1.43 14.74 3.56
CA HIS A 301 1.68 16.17 3.55
C HIS A 301 2.10 16.62 2.15
N THR A 302 1.43 17.64 1.61
CA THR A 302 1.77 18.23 0.31
C THR A 302 2.26 19.66 0.50
N PHE A 303 3.45 19.93 -0.04
CA PHE A 303 4.09 21.23 -0.01
C PHE A 303 4.21 21.78 -1.44
N GLU A 304 3.73 23.00 -1.66
CA GLU A 304 3.81 23.71 -2.94
C GLU A 304 4.15 25.19 -2.68
N GLY A 305 5.35 25.61 -3.06
CA GLY A 305 5.88 26.94 -2.74
C GLY A 305 5.92 27.23 -1.23
N ASN A 306 4.97 28.06 -0.76
CA ASN A 306 4.78 28.39 0.65
C ASN A 306 3.50 27.80 1.26
N LYS A 307 2.74 27.01 0.50
CA LYS A 307 1.55 26.31 0.95
C LYS A 307 1.91 24.91 1.47
N HIS A 308 1.25 24.52 2.55
CA HIS A 308 1.33 23.17 3.13
C HIS A 308 -0.09 22.71 3.48
N THR A 309 -0.49 21.58 2.93
CA THR A 309 -1.73 20.87 3.28
C THR A 309 -1.43 19.44 3.70
N MET A 310 -2.39 18.78 4.33
CA MET A 310 -2.27 17.38 4.70
C MET A 310 -3.58 16.62 4.53
N SER A 311 -3.46 15.37 4.12
CA SER A 311 -4.52 14.37 4.11
C SER A 311 -4.23 13.34 5.19
N LEU A 312 -5.18 13.10 6.08
CA LEU A 312 -5.04 12.20 7.22
C LEU A 312 -6.14 11.14 7.21
N HIS A 313 -5.74 9.88 7.33
CA HIS A 313 -6.65 8.78 7.65
C HIS A 313 -6.63 8.56 9.18
N LEU A 314 -7.77 8.76 9.84
CA LEU A 314 -7.89 8.71 11.29
C LEU A 314 -8.65 7.45 11.75
N ILE A 315 -8.13 6.84 12.82
CA ILE A 315 -8.72 5.65 13.45
C ILE A 315 -8.86 5.82 14.97
N GLU A 316 -9.81 5.10 15.56
CA GLU A 316 -10.16 5.27 16.98
C GLU A 316 -9.12 4.65 17.93
N THR A 317 -8.36 3.63 17.50
CA THR A 317 -7.41 2.93 18.39
C THR A 317 -5.98 2.87 17.84
N ASN A 318 -5.01 2.83 18.76
CA ASN A 318 -3.59 2.73 18.47
C ASN A 318 -3.04 1.34 18.80
N ASP A 319 -3.71 0.31 18.29
CA ASP A 319 -3.33 -1.09 18.54
C ASP A 319 -2.30 -1.58 17.54
N PHE A 320 -1.46 -2.53 17.96
CA PHE A 320 -0.56 -3.24 17.04
C PHE A 320 -1.37 -4.09 16.04
N PRO A 321 -0.87 -4.30 14.81
CA PRO A 321 -1.55 -5.16 13.84
C PRO A 321 -1.52 -6.61 14.34
N GLU A 322 -2.46 -7.43 13.87
CA GLU A 322 -2.49 -8.83 14.28
C GLU A 322 -1.32 -9.62 13.66
N MET A 323 -0.81 -10.62 14.38
CA MET A 323 0.38 -11.36 13.95
C MET A 323 0.16 -12.20 12.68
N ASP A 324 -1.09 -12.52 12.37
CA ASP A 324 -1.51 -13.17 11.13
C ASP A 324 -1.77 -12.15 10.00
N GLU A 325 -2.19 -10.91 10.31
CA GLU A 325 -2.24 -9.78 9.36
C GLU A 325 -0.84 -9.36 8.89
N LEU A 326 0.20 -9.56 9.70
CA LEU A 326 1.60 -9.37 9.33
C LEU A 326 2.02 -10.23 8.12
N SER A 327 1.48 -11.45 7.99
CA SER A 327 1.71 -12.28 6.79
C SER A 327 1.01 -11.69 5.56
N ALA A 328 -0.18 -11.12 5.72
CA ALA A 328 -0.92 -10.42 4.68
C ALA A 328 -0.32 -9.03 4.33
N LEU A 329 0.36 -8.36 5.27
CA LEU A 329 1.08 -7.09 5.05
C LEU A 329 2.40 -7.32 4.28
N SER A 330 3.05 -8.47 4.51
CA SER A 330 4.18 -8.91 3.69
C SER A 330 3.75 -9.25 2.24
N GLU A 331 2.49 -9.68 2.05
CA GLU A 331 1.86 -9.80 0.73
C GLU A 331 1.34 -8.45 0.20
N SER A 332 0.94 -7.50 1.06
CA SER A 332 0.38 -6.21 0.65
C SER A 332 1.41 -5.23 0.09
N GLY A 333 2.69 -5.41 0.41
CA GLY A 333 3.77 -4.72 -0.31
C GLY A 333 3.75 -5.01 -1.82
N SER A 334 3.27 -6.21 -2.22
CA SER A 334 3.04 -6.57 -3.62
C SER A 334 1.68 -6.05 -4.14
N SER A 335 0.66 -5.95 -3.28
CA SER A 335 -0.68 -5.50 -3.68
C SER A 335 -0.77 -4.00 -3.89
N GLU A 336 -0.02 -3.16 -3.15
CA GLU A 336 0.03 -1.71 -3.41
C GLU A 336 0.82 -1.37 -4.67
N GLU A 337 1.90 -2.11 -4.98
CA GLU A 337 2.59 -1.97 -6.27
C GLU A 337 1.72 -2.50 -7.42
N GLY A 338 1.03 -3.64 -7.21
CA GLY A 338 0.05 -4.20 -8.14
C GLY A 338 -1.12 -3.24 -8.41
N THR A 339 -1.70 -2.62 -7.38
CA THR A 339 -2.76 -1.60 -7.49
C THR A 339 -2.25 -0.34 -8.19
N ARG A 340 -1.07 0.18 -7.82
CA ARG A 340 -0.44 1.32 -8.52
C ARG A 340 -0.15 1.02 -10.00
N LYS A 341 0.26 -0.22 -10.33
CA LYS A 341 0.43 -0.68 -11.72
C LYS A 341 -0.91 -0.83 -12.42
N ALA A 342 -1.93 -1.35 -11.74
CA ALA A 342 -3.26 -1.55 -12.29
C ALA A 342 -3.91 -0.22 -12.69
N ASP A 343 -3.84 0.79 -11.81
CA ASP A 343 -4.36 2.13 -12.07
C ASP A 343 -3.65 2.78 -13.26
N LYS A 344 -2.31 2.67 -13.32
CA LYS A 344 -1.51 3.15 -14.46
C LYS A 344 -1.86 2.43 -15.75
N VAL A 345 -2.01 1.10 -15.72
CA VAL A 345 -2.39 0.28 -16.87
C VAL A 345 -3.77 0.69 -17.39
N VAL A 346 -4.76 0.85 -16.50
CA VAL A 346 -6.12 1.22 -16.88
C VAL A 346 -6.19 2.66 -17.40
N ALA A 347 -5.53 3.61 -16.72
CA ALA A 347 -5.47 5.00 -17.17
C ALA A 347 -4.78 5.12 -18.54
N LEU A 348 -3.63 4.47 -18.71
CA LEU A 348 -2.89 4.47 -19.97
C LEU A 348 -3.72 3.81 -21.08
N ALA A 349 -4.32 2.65 -20.83
CA ALA A 349 -5.16 1.97 -21.82
C ALA A 349 -6.37 2.80 -22.25
N LYS A 350 -7.02 3.49 -21.29
CA LYS A 350 -8.14 4.40 -21.58
C LYS A 350 -7.71 5.62 -22.41
N SER A 351 -6.47 6.11 -22.24
CA SER A 351 -5.96 7.27 -22.99
C SER A 351 -5.89 7.06 -24.51
N TYR A 352 -5.86 5.80 -24.97
CA TYR A 352 -5.83 5.44 -26.38
C TYR A 352 -7.23 5.20 -27.00
N LYS A 353 -8.31 5.30 -26.21
CA LYS A 353 -9.69 5.16 -26.71
C LYS A 353 -9.94 6.14 -27.86
N GLY A 354 -10.44 5.62 -28.99
CA GLY A 354 -10.71 6.42 -30.19
C GLY A 354 -9.49 6.90 -30.98
N ARG A 355 -8.25 6.57 -30.57
CA ARG A 355 -7.01 7.05 -31.21
C ARG A 355 -6.26 6.01 -32.03
N LEU A 356 -6.65 4.75 -31.94
CA LEU A 356 -5.94 3.62 -32.56
C LEU A 356 -6.74 2.97 -33.69
N LYS A 357 -6.05 2.70 -34.80
CA LYS A 357 -6.55 1.86 -35.90
C LYS A 357 -6.12 0.40 -35.69
N TYR A 358 -7.01 -0.54 -35.94
CA TYR A 358 -6.69 -1.96 -35.82
C TYR A 358 -5.85 -2.44 -37.01
N ASN A 359 -4.74 -3.09 -36.72
CA ASN A 359 -3.87 -3.75 -37.70
C ASN A 359 -3.40 -5.09 -37.13
N TYR A 360 -3.85 -6.20 -37.72
CA TYR A 360 -3.55 -7.55 -37.24
C TYR A 360 -2.04 -7.84 -37.22
N GLY A 361 -1.51 -8.34 -36.11
CA GLY A 361 -0.07 -8.52 -35.88
C GLY A 361 0.70 -7.23 -35.60
N GLY A 362 0.03 -6.07 -35.69
CA GLY A 362 0.64 -4.75 -35.55
C GLY A 362 0.97 -4.39 -34.09
N LYS A 363 2.09 -3.68 -33.91
CA LYS A 363 2.61 -3.27 -32.59
C LYS A 363 2.94 -1.77 -32.49
N ASN A 364 2.61 -0.98 -33.51
CA ASN A 364 2.95 0.44 -33.59
C ASN A 364 1.93 1.33 -32.86
N ILE A 365 1.70 1.04 -31.58
CA ILE A 365 0.66 1.72 -30.78
C ILE A 365 0.97 3.21 -30.66
N ASP A 366 2.25 3.58 -30.51
CA ASP A 366 2.69 4.98 -30.50
C ASP A 366 2.46 5.70 -31.85
N GLY A 367 2.55 4.96 -32.97
CA GLY A 367 2.20 5.46 -34.31
C GLY A 367 0.73 5.31 -34.68
N GLY A 368 -0.15 5.03 -33.71
CA GLY A 368 -1.60 5.01 -33.91
C GLY A 368 -2.19 3.71 -34.48
N SER A 369 -1.43 2.61 -34.54
CA SER A 369 -1.94 1.33 -35.09
C SER A 369 -1.44 0.07 -34.38
N GLY A 370 -2.28 -0.96 -34.27
CA GLY A 370 -1.85 -2.25 -33.74
C GLY A 370 -2.99 -3.26 -33.59
N ASP A 371 -2.70 -4.43 -33.03
CA ASP A 371 -3.71 -5.43 -32.68
C ASP A 371 -3.98 -5.51 -31.17
N CYS A 372 -4.91 -6.40 -30.78
CA CYS A 372 -5.30 -6.58 -29.40
C CYS A 372 -4.12 -6.96 -28.48
N SER A 373 -3.26 -7.89 -28.91
CA SER A 373 -2.10 -8.33 -28.13
C SER A 373 -0.94 -7.35 -28.16
N GLY A 374 -0.73 -6.63 -29.26
CA GLY A 374 0.24 -5.55 -29.37
C GLY A 374 -0.14 -4.38 -28.49
N PHE A 375 -1.44 -4.07 -28.38
CA PHE A 375 -1.98 -3.09 -27.46
C PHE A 375 -1.70 -3.46 -26.00
N THR A 376 -2.13 -4.65 -25.55
CA THR A 376 -1.86 -5.08 -24.16
C THR A 376 -0.37 -5.20 -23.88
N TYR A 377 0.42 -5.78 -24.79
CA TYR A 377 1.88 -5.84 -24.65
C TYR A 377 2.49 -4.46 -24.45
N PHE A 378 2.10 -3.50 -25.28
CA PHE A 378 2.57 -2.12 -25.21
C PHE A 378 2.23 -1.45 -23.87
N ILE A 379 0.97 -1.55 -23.42
CA ILE A 379 0.51 -0.93 -22.18
C ILE A 379 1.23 -1.52 -20.96
N PHE A 380 1.32 -2.85 -20.87
CA PHE A 380 1.94 -3.52 -19.73
C PHE A 380 3.46 -3.33 -19.70
N LYS A 381 4.11 -3.26 -20.87
CA LYS A 381 5.54 -2.97 -20.95
C LYS A 381 5.88 -1.58 -20.39
N LYS A 382 4.98 -0.59 -20.52
CA LYS A 382 5.16 0.76 -19.93
C LYS A 382 5.07 0.78 -18.40
N VAL A 383 4.56 -0.30 -17.79
CA VAL A 383 4.57 -0.49 -16.32
C VAL A 383 5.53 -1.62 -15.89
N GLY A 384 6.44 -2.04 -16.77
CA GLY A 384 7.49 -3.02 -16.46
C GLY A 384 7.07 -4.49 -16.52
N VAL A 385 5.92 -4.81 -17.12
CA VAL A 385 5.40 -6.20 -17.20
C VAL A 385 5.47 -6.72 -18.63
N ASP A 386 6.21 -7.81 -18.84
CA ASP A 386 6.35 -8.46 -20.15
C ASP A 386 5.33 -9.61 -20.32
N LEU A 387 4.28 -9.32 -21.10
CA LEU A 387 3.24 -10.29 -21.43
C LEU A 387 3.59 -11.18 -22.64
N GLY A 388 4.62 -10.83 -23.40
CA GLY A 388 4.90 -11.40 -24.71
C GLY A 388 4.01 -10.84 -25.84
N PRO A 389 4.41 -11.05 -27.10
CA PRO A 389 3.91 -10.29 -28.24
C PRO A 389 2.58 -10.78 -28.82
N SER A 390 2.03 -11.92 -28.39
CA SER A 390 0.83 -12.53 -29.01
C SER A 390 -0.20 -12.99 -28.00
N THR A 391 -1.48 -12.98 -28.37
CA THR A 391 -2.58 -13.48 -27.51
C THR A 391 -2.33 -14.91 -27.01
N ALA A 392 -1.73 -15.76 -27.84
CA ALA A 392 -1.38 -17.15 -27.49
C ALA A 392 -0.30 -17.24 -26.41
N THR A 393 0.61 -16.27 -26.35
CA THR A 393 1.58 -16.15 -25.24
C THR A 393 0.97 -15.53 -24.00
N GLN A 394 0.14 -14.50 -24.15
CA GLN A 394 -0.42 -13.74 -23.04
C GLN A 394 -1.42 -14.54 -22.21
N ILE A 395 -2.23 -15.42 -22.83
CA ILE A 395 -3.21 -16.26 -22.11
C ILE A 395 -2.56 -17.24 -21.12
N LYS A 396 -1.25 -17.50 -21.28
CA LYS A 396 -0.46 -18.37 -20.39
C LYS A 396 0.25 -17.59 -19.27
N LYS A 397 0.15 -16.25 -19.26
CA LYS A 397 0.79 -15.38 -18.27
C LYS A 397 -0.13 -15.12 -17.09
N GLY A 398 0.45 -15.02 -15.90
CA GLY A 398 -0.27 -14.71 -14.67
C GLY A 398 -1.12 -15.86 -14.13
N ARG A 399 -1.92 -15.54 -13.11
CA ARG A 399 -2.84 -16.47 -12.44
C ARG A 399 -4.24 -16.32 -13.01
N LYS A 400 -4.92 -17.42 -13.32
CA LYS A 400 -6.35 -17.38 -13.68
C LYS A 400 -7.19 -16.95 -12.49
N VAL A 401 -8.15 -16.06 -12.71
CA VAL A 401 -9.07 -15.58 -11.67
C VAL A 401 -10.51 -15.74 -12.11
N ASP A 402 -11.40 -15.95 -11.14
CA ASP A 402 -12.82 -16.05 -11.37
C ASP A 402 -13.40 -14.72 -11.85
N GLN A 403 -14.49 -14.78 -12.61
CA GLN A 403 -15.17 -13.59 -13.14
C GLN A 403 -15.61 -12.62 -12.03
N SER A 404 -16.03 -13.14 -10.87
CA SER A 404 -16.42 -12.36 -9.69
C SER A 404 -15.23 -11.72 -8.97
N ALA A 405 -14.03 -12.26 -9.16
CA ALA A 405 -12.79 -11.77 -8.56
C ALA A 405 -12.00 -10.86 -9.51
N ALA A 406 -12.56 -10.53 -10.67
CA ALA A 406 -11.93 -9.68 -11.67
C ALA A 406 -11.70 -8.26 -11.13
N GLN A 407 -10.49 -7.75 -11.31
CA GLN A 407 -10.07 -6.42 -10.86
C GLN A 407 -9.55 -5.60 -12.04
N ALA A 408 -9.53 -4.28 -11.85
CA ALA A 408 -8.87 -3.37 -12.78
C ALA A 408 -7.42 -3.82 -13.03
N GLY A 409 -6.98 -3.78 -14.29
CA GLY A 409 -5.64 -4.22 -14.68
C GLY A 409 -5.51 -5.72 -14.96
N ASP A 410 -6.53 -6.55 -14.71
CA ASP A 410 -6.53 -7.94 -15.17
C ASP A 410 -6.65 -8.02 -16.70
N LEU A 411 -6.14 -9.09 -17.32
CA LEU A 411 -6.35 -9.39 -18.74
C LEU A 411 -7.62 -10.23 -18.90
N VAL A 412 -8.50 -9.85 -19.83
CA VAL A 412 -9.67 -10.64 -20.22
C VAL A 412 -9.49 -11.19 -21.62
N PHE A 413 -9.72 -12.49 -21.79
CA PHE A 413 -9.53 -13.21 -23.04
C PHE A 413 -10.85 -13.64 -23.65
N PHE A 414 -10.93 -13.60 -24.97
CA PHE A 414 -12.09 -14.02 -25.74
C PHE A 414 -11.73 -15.05 -26.81
N LYS A 415 -12.70 -15.92 -27.11
CA LYS A 415 -12.61 -16.96 -28.13
C LYS A 415 -13.55 -16.71 -29.30
N GLY A 416 -13.23 -17.27 -30.47
CA GLY A 416 -14.12 -17.27 -31.64
C GLY A 416 -14.42 -15.88 -32.22
N THR A 417 -13.58 -14.88 -31.94
CA THR A 417 -13.65 -13.55 -32.58
C THR A 417 -13.07 -13.58 -34.00
N MET A 418 -12.19 -14.55 -34.29
CA MET A 418 -11.64 -14.81 -35.62
C MET A 418 -12.17 -16.14 -36.16
N LYS A 419 -13.15 -16.07 -37.08
CA LYS A 419 -13.80 -17.26 -37.66
C LYS A 419 -12.80 -18.25 -38.28
N SER A 420 -11.73 -17.75 -38.90
CA SER A 420 -10.68 -18.57 -39.54
C SER A 420 -9.89 -19.45 -38.57
N ARG A 421 -9.92 -19.17 -37.27
CA ARG A 421 -9.18 -19.95 -36.24
C ARG A 421 -10.08 -20.96 -35.51
N GLY A 422 -11.38 -20.96 -35.78
CA GLY A 422 -12.35 -21.82 -35.11
C GLY A 422 -12.97 -21.19 -33.84
N PRO A 423 -14.14 -21.71 -33.42
CA PRO A 423 -14.98 -21.08 -32.41
C PRO A 423 -14.44 -21.17 -30.97
N ASN A 424 -13.54 -22.12 -30.70
CA ASN A 424 -13.02 -22.39 -29.35
C ASN A 424 -11.58 -21.93 -29.13
N VAL A 425 -10.99 -21.22 -30.10
CA VAL A 425 -9.61 -20.74 -30.01
C VAL A 425 -9.57 -19.31 -29.47
N VAL A 426 -8.66 -19.05 -28.53
CA VAL A 426 -8.39 -17.69 -28.05
C VAL A 426 -7.97 -16.80 -29.22
N SER A 427 -8.65 -15.69 -29.40
CA SER A 427 -8.48 -14.84 -30.58
C SER A 427 -8.54 -13.35 -30.29
N HIS A 428 -8.80 -12.95 -29.03
CA HIS A 428 -8.79 -11.55 -28.62
C HIS A 428 -8.41 -11.41 -27.14
N VAL A 429 -7.83 -10.26 -26.78
CA VAL A 429 -7.49 -9.89 -25.40
C VAL A 429 -7.84 -8.43 -25.13
N GLY A 430 -8.27 -8.14 -23.92
CA GLY A 430 -8.52 -6.80 -23.41
C GLY A 430 -8.00 -6.63 -21.98
N ILE A 431 -8.09 -5.41 -21.48
CA ILE A 431 -7.66 -5.01 -20.12
C ILE A 431 -8.92 -4.65 -19.33
N VAL A 432 -9.16 -5.34 -18.21
CA VAL A 432 -10.28 -5.06 -17.32
C VAL A 432 -10.12 -3.64 -16.75
N THR A 433 -11.15 -2.81 -16.90
CA THR A 433 -11.15 -1.43 -16.38
C THR A 433 -11.93 -1.32 -15.08
N LYS A 434 -12.93 -2.19 -14.89
CA LYS A 434 -13.72 -2.41 -13.69
C LYS A 434 -14.49 -3.74 -13.85
N PRO A 435 -15.03 -4.34 -12.79
CA PRO A 435 -15.84 -5.55 -12.90
C PRO A 435 -16.90 -5.44 -14.00
N GLY A 436 -16.85 -6.39 -14.94
CA GLY A 436 -17.75 -6.48 -16.09
C GLY A 436 -17.34 -5.66 -17.32
N TYR A 437 -16.40 -4.72 -17.25
CA TYR A 437 -15.96 -3.89 -18.38
C TYR A 437 -14.47 -3.99 -18.66
N CYS A 438 -14.11 -3.91 -19.93
CA CYS A 438 -12.72 -3.90 -20.38
C CYS A 438 -12.49 -2.90 -21.52
N VAL A 439 -11.25 -2.46 -21.68
CA VAL A 439 -10.77 -1.74 -22.86
C VAL A 439 -9.97 -2.69 -23.75
N SER A 440 -10.26 -2.70 -25.05
CA SER A 440 -9.52 -3.52 -26.01
C SER A 440 -9.39 -2.82 -27.36
N LEU A 441 -8.38 -3.23 -28.13
CA LEU A 441 -8.18 -2.79 -29.52
C LEU A 441 -8.67 -3.89 -30.45
N GLY A 442 -9.82 -3.68 -31.10
CA GLY A 442 -10.39 -4.56 -32.13
C GLY A 442 -10.67 -3.80 -33.42
N ASN A 443 -11.24 -4.46 -34.44
CA ASN A 443 -11.48 -3.87 -35.77
C ASN A 443 -12.13 -2.47 -35.77
N SER A 444 -12.96 -2.18 -34.76
CA SER A 444 -13.63 -0.87 -34.62
C SER A 444 -12.82 0.18 -33.83
N GLY A 445 -11.53 -0.05 -33.63
CA GLY A 445 -10.60 0.78 -32.86
C GLY A 445 -10.51 0.39 -31.37
N CYS A 446 -9.75 1.20 -30.61
CA CYS A 446 -9.64 1.05 -29.16
C CYS A 446 -10.91 1.57 -28.47
N LYS A 447 -11.65 0.67 -27.80
CA LYS A 447 -12.93 0.97 -27.14
C LYS A 447 -13.06 0.26 -25.80
N GLU A 448 -13.85 0.86 -24.93
CA GLU A 448 -14.30 0.22 -23.69
C GLU A 448 -15.67 -0.41 -23.92
N HIS A 449 -15.86 -1.64 -23.47
CA HIS A 449 -17.08 -2.40 -23.64
C HIS A 449 -17.25 -3.45 -22.52
N GLY A 450 -18.48 -3.94 -22.35
CA GLY A 450 -18.76 -5.05 -21.45
C GLY A 450 -18.11 -6.36 -21.93
N TYR A 451 -17.78 -7.26 -21.01
CA TYR A 451 -17.29 -8.62 -21.30
C TYR A 451 -18.16 -9.74 -20.72
N LEU A 452 -19.25 -9.40 -20.01
CA LEU A 452 -20.22 -10.35 -19.45
C LEU A 452 -21.47 -10.41 -20.33
N ARG A 453 -22.22 -11.52 -20.25
CA ARG A 453 -23.50 -11.65 -20.98
C ARG A 453 -24.52 -10.59 -20.55
N SER A 454 -24.48 -10.16 -19.29
CA SER A 454 -25.36 -9.13 -18.74
C SER A 454 -25.09 -7.73 -19.30
N ASN A 455 -23.91 -7.47 -19.88
CA ASN A 455 -23.52 -6.13 -20.34
C ASN A 455 -22.91 -6.09 -21.75
N SER A 456 -22.85 -7.22 -22.45
CA SER A 456 -22.53 -7.28 -23.87
C SER A 456 -23.08 -8.54 -24.55
N SER A 457 -23.99 -8.32 -25.51
CA SER A 457 -24.53 -9.39 -26.37
C SER A 457 -23.48 -9.98 -27.31
N TYR A 458 -22.46 -9.20 -27.71
CA TYR A 458 -21.40 -9.68 -28.59
C TYR A 458 -20.24 -10.32 -27.82
N TRP A 459 -19.71 -9.65 -26.80
CA TRP A 459 -18.50 -10.08 -26.09
C TRP A 459 -18.77 -11.10 -24.98
N GLY A 460 -19.93 -11.00 -24.32
CA GLY A 460 -20.32 -11.93 -23.24
C GLY A 460 -20.31 -13.41 -23.66
N PRO A 461 -20.92 -13.80 -24.80
CA PRO A 461 -20.85 -15.18 -25.29
C PRO A 461 -19.45 -15.65 -25.72
N LYS A 462 -18.54 -14.71 -25.98
CA LYS A 462 -17.16 -14.98 -26.43
C LYS A 462 -16.15 -14.98 -25.28
N PHE A 463 -16.56 -14.65 -24.07
CA PHE A 463 -15.71 -14.69 -22.89
C PHE A 463 -15.05 -16.07 -22.74
N MET A 464 -13.75 -16.08 -22.43
CA MET A 464 -12.99 -17.32 -22.24
C MET A 464 -12.42 -17.42 -20.82
N GLN A 465 -11.59 -16.47 -20.39
CA GLN A 465 -11.01 -16.45 -19.04
C GLN A 465 -10.45 -15.06 -18.70
N ILE A 466 -10.10 -14.87 -17.42
CA ILE A 466 -9.40 -13.68 -16.91
C ILE A 466 -8.09 -14.13 -16.26
N ASN A 467 -7.01 -13.40 -16.51
CA ASN A 467 -5.73 -13.62 -15.86
C ASN A 467 -5.27 -12.35 -15.13
N ARG A 468 -4.84 -12.50 -13.88
CA ARG A 468 -4.12 -11.48 -13.12
C ARG A 468 -2.63 -11.60 -13.37
N VAL A 469 -2.03 -10.52 -13.84
CA VAL A 469 -0.61 -10.43 -14.27
C VAL A 469 0.16 -9.33 -13.54
N LEU A 470 -0.51 -8.62 -12.64
CA LEU A 470 0.04 -7.56 -11.79
C LEU A 470 0.10 -8.03 -10.34
#